data_AF-A0A1M4ZY55-F1
#
_entry.id   AF-A0A1M4ZY55-F1
#
_cell.length_a   1.000
_cell.length_b   1.000
_cell.length_c   1.000
_cell.angle_alpha   90.00
_cell.angle_beta   90.00
_cell.angle_gamma   90.00
#
_symmetry.space_group_name_H-M   'P 1'
#
loop_
_entity.id
_entity.type
_entity.pdbx_description
1 polymer ?
#
loop_
_entity_poly.entity_id
_entity_poly.type
_entity_poly.pdbx_seq_one_letter_code
_entity_poly.pdbx_strand_id
1 'polypeptide(L)'
;MAGIPLSEYIRRRRMYLAAVNLQGGGIKIVDAALNYGYSSPTAFNRAFQSVHGIAPSSAKREGVFLKSYPPISFKITVKGLEEMNCRIETREAFRIVGISTPLHKEIEKNKWPQ
;
A
#
# COMPACT_ATOMS: atom_id res chain seq x y z
N MET A 1 5.87 2.91 -7.17
CA MET A 1 5.77 1.59 -6.50
C MET A 1 4.33 1.17 -6.13
N ALA A 2 3.34 2.05 -5.95
CA ALA A 2 1.95 1.61 -5.68
C ALA A 2 0.98 1.71 -6.88
N GLY A 3 1.34 2.38 -7.99
CA GLY A 3 0.51 2.49 -9.20
C GLY A 3 -0.83 3.24 -9.05
N ILE A 4 -1.29 3.48 -7.82
CA ILE A 4 -2.57 4.09 -7.48
C ILE A 4 -2.34 5.11 -6.35
N PRO A 5 -2.88 6.35 -6.46
CA PRO A 5 -2.85 7.31 -5.35
C PRO A 5 -3.57 6.78 -4.11
N LEU A 6 -3.09 7.15 -2.92
CA LEU A 6 -3.71 6.74 -1.64
C LEU A 6 -5.19 7.12 -1.57
N SER A 7 -5.54 8.32 -2.03
CA SER A 7 -6.93 8.80 -2.10
C SER A 7 -7.81 7.89 -2.96
N GLU A 8 -7.28 7.42 -4.10
CA GLU A 8 -8.00 6.52 -5.01
C GLU A 8 -8.16 5.13 -4.40
N TYR A 9 -7.16 4.62 -3.67
CA TYR A 9 -7.30 3.39 -2.90
C TYR A 9 -8.38 3.53 -1.83
N ILE A 10 -8.38 4.61 -1.04
CA ILE A 10 -9.39 4.85 0.00
C ILE A 10 -10.80 4.87 -0.61
N ARG A 11 -10.97 5.57 -1.75
CA ARG A 11 -12.24 5.66 -2.47
C ARG A 11 -12.73 4.28 -2.92
N ARG A 12 -11.87 3.50 -3.57
CA ARG A 12 -12.17 2.14 -4.03
C ARG A 12 -12.51 1.20 -2.87
N ARG A 13 -11.75 1.29 -1.78
CA ARG A 13 -11.98 0.49 -0.56
C ARG A 13 -13.32 0.82 0.09
N ARG A 14 -13.68 2.10 0.19
CA ARG A 14 -15.00 2.53 0.71
C ARG A 14 -16.14 2.00 -0.16
N MET A 15 -16.04 2.10 -1.48
CA MET A 15 -17.08 1.61 -2.39
C MET A 15 -17.22 0.08 -2.32
N TYR A 16 -16.11 -0.66 -2.20
CA TYR A 16 -16.15 -2.11 -2.00
C TYR A 16 -16.92 -2.49 -0.73
N LEU A 17 -16.60 -1.84 0.41
CA LEU A 17 -17.31 -2.08 1.66
C LEU A 17 -18.80 -1.72 1.56
N ALA A 18 -19.12 -0.61 0.88
CA ALA A 18 -20.50 -0.23 0.62
C ALA A 18 -21.26 -1.30 -0.19
N ALA A 19 -20.60 -1.89 -1.18
CA ALA A 19 -21.20 -2.95 -1.99
C ALA A 19 -21.46 -4.21 -1.16
N VAL A 20 -20.51 -4.62 -0.32
CA VAL A 20 -20.67 -5.76 0.62
C VAL A 20 -21.83 -5.51 1.58
N ASN A 21 -21.92 -4.31 2.17
CA ASN A 21 -23.02 -3.98 3.08
C ASN A 21 -24.38 -3.93 2.36
N LEU A 22 -24.42 -3.47 1.11
CA LEU A 22 -25.65 -3.49 0.31
C LEU A 22 -26.08 -4.92 -0.05
N GLN A 23 -25.12 -5.83 -0.31
CA GLN A 23 -25.39 -7.26 -0.54
C GLN A 23 -25.88 -7.98 0.70
N GLY A 24 -25.36 -7.64 1.89
CA GLY A 24 -25.79 -8.24 3.17
C GLY A 24 -27.25 -7.97 3.54
N GLY A 25 -27.95 -7.10 2.80
CA GLY A 25 -29.33 -6.72 3.08
C GLY A 25 -29.43 -5.76 4.28
N GLY A 26 -30.55 -5.04 4.39
CA GLY A 26 -30.87 -4.29 5.61
C GLY A 26 -30.50 -2.80 5.63
N ILE A 27 -29.66 -2.29 4.73
CA ILE A 27 -29.38 -0.84 4.66
C ILE A 27 -30.03 -0.15 3.45
N LYS A 28 -30.58 1.04 3.65
CA LYS A 28 -31.06 1.88 2.53
C LYS A 28 -29.85 2.49 1.82
N ILE A 29 -30.01 2.82 0.53
CA ILE A 29 -28.94 3.43 -0.27
C ILE A 29 -28.53 4.79 0.31
N VAL A 30 -29.48 5.54 0.86
CA VAL A 30 -29.23 6.83 1.53
C VAL A 30 -28.35 6.65 2.77
N ASP A 31 -28.66 5.64 3.59
CA ASP A 31 -27.87 5.31 4.78
C ASP A 31 -26.47 4.85 4.39
N ALA A 32 -26.35 4.04 3.32
CA ALA A 32 -25.06 3.66 2.76
C ALA A 32 -24.24 4.88 2.34
N ALA A 33 -24.84 5.84 1.63
CA ALA A 33 -24.15 7.06 1.21
C ALA A 33 -23.56 7.81 2.42
N LEU A 34 -24.37 8.00 3.47
CA LEU A 34 -23.95 8.68 4.71
C LEU A 34 -22.82 7.92 5.41
N ASN A 35 -22.97 6.60 5.60
CA ASN A 35 -21.98 5.75 6.27
C ASN A 35 -20.61 5.75 5.59
N TYR A 36 -20.57 5.97 4.27
CA TYR A 36 -19.32 6.02 3.50
C TYR A 36 -18.87 7.44 3.14
N GLY A 37 -19.44 8.45 3.82
CA GLY A 37 -18.95 9.84 3.79
C GLY A 37 -19.45 10.68 2.62
N TYR A 38 -20.61 10.35 2.06
CA TYR A 38 -21.27 11.12 0.99
C TYR A 38 -22.53 11.79 1.53
N SER A 39 -22.56 13.12 1.47
CA SER A 39 -23.74 13.92 1.84
C SER A 39 -24.89 13.85 0.83
N SER A 40 -24.61 13.39 -0.39
CA SER A 40 -25.59 13.28 -1.48
C SER A 40 -25.65 11.85 -2.02
N PRO A 41 -26.85 11.23 -2.08
CA PRO A 41 -27.04 9.93 -2.75
C PRO A 41 -26.61 9.94 -4.21
N THR A 42 -26.73 11.08 -4.90
CA THR A 42 -26.30 11.24 -6.30
C THR A 42 -24.78 11.18 -6.42
N ALA A 43 -24.06 11.85 -5.50
CA ALA A 43 -22.60 11.81 -5.46
C ALA A 43 -22.09 10.39 -5.14
N PHE A 44 -22.74 9.71 -4.17
CA PHE A 44 -22.47 8.32 -3.85
C PHE A 44 -22.70 7.41 -5.06
N ASN A 45 -23.84 7.55 -5.77
CA ASN A 45 -24.14 6.74 -6.94
C ASN A 45 -23.08 6.91 -8.05
N ARG A 46 -22.65 8.14 -8.34
CA ARG A 46 -21.57 8.39 -9.32
C ARG A 46 -20.26 7.73 -8.91
N ALA A 47 -19.87 7.87 -7.64
CA ALA A 47 -18.65 7.24 -7.12
C ALA A 47 -18.73 5.72 -7.18
N PHE A 48 -19.86 5.13 -6.76
CA PHE A 48 -20.09 3.70 -6.76
C PHE A 48 -20.04 3.13 -8.18
N GLN A 49 -20.73 3.75 -9.14
CA GLN A 49 -20.71 3.37 -10.55
C GLN A 49 -19.30 3.47 -11.14
N SER A 50 -18.52 4.50 -10.81
CA SER A 50 -17.15 4.61 -11.31
C SER A 50 -16.23 3.47 -10.82
N VAL A 51 -16.52 2.88 -9.65
CA VAL A 51 -15.74 1.76 -9.10
C VAL A 51 -16.29 0.43 -9.63
N HIS A 52 -17.58 0.17 -9.47
CA HIS A 52 -18.20 -1.14 -9.73
C HIS A 52 -18.81 -1.30 -11.12
N GLY A 53 -19.01 -0.21 -11.87
CA GLY A 53 -19.65 -0.22 -13.20
C GLY A 53 -21.17 -0.34 -13.16
N ILE A 54 -21.78 -0.39 -11.98
CA ILE A 54 -23.23 -0.59 -11.79
C ILE A 54 -23.78 0.35 -10.73
N ALA A 55 -25.10 0.54 -10.69
CA ALA A 55 -25.76 1.33 -9.65
C ALA A 55 -25.77 0.58 -8.29
N PRO A 56 -25.75 1.31 -7.15
CA PRO A 56 -25.89 0.71 -5.82
C PRO A 56 -27.15 -0.14 -5.64
N SER A 57 -28.27 0.24 -6.29
CA SER A 57 -29.52 -0.53 -6.27
C SER A 57 -29.36 -1.90 -6.94
N SER A 58 -28.54 -1.99 -7.99
CA SER A 58 -28.24 -3.25 -8.67
C SER A 58 -27.37 -4.16 -7.82
N ALA A 59 -26.47 -3.61 -7.00
CA ALA A 59 -25.57 -4.38 -6.15
C ALA A 59 -26.29 -5.22 -5.10
N LYS A 60 -27.56 -4.93 -4.79
CA LYS A 60 -28.39 -5.73 -3.87
C LYS A 60 -28.84 -7.07 -4.44
N ARG A 61 -28.78 -7.24 -5.77
CA ARG A 61 -29.19 -8.49 -6.43
C ARG A 61 -28.12 -9.56 -6.26
N GLU A 62 -28.54 -10.80 -6.05
CA GLU A 62 -27.64 -11.95 -6.06
C GLU A 62 -27.01 -12.15 -7.45
N GLY A 63 -25.81 -12.73 -7.47
CA GLY A 63 -25.08 -13.05 -8.72
C GLY A 63 -24.44 -11.85 -9.44
N VAL A 64 -24.43 -10.67 -8.83
CA VAL A 64 -23.83 -9.47 -9.43
C VAL A 64 -22.32 -9.42 -9.23
N PHE A 65 -21.57 -9.18 -10.31
CA PHE A 65 -20.12 -9.00 -10.26
C PHE A 65 -19.75 -7.65 -9.64
N LEU A 66 -18.97 -7.68 -8.56
CA LEU A 66 -18.44 -6.49 -7.89
C LEU A 66 -16.92 -6.54 -7.85
N LYS A 67 -16.27 -5.41 -8.09
CA LYS A 67 -14.82 -5.29 -7.93
C LYS A 67 -14.42 -5.37 -6.46
N SER A 68 -13.49 -6.27 -6.14
CA SER A 68 -12.92 -6.41 -4.80
C SER A 68 -11.72 -5.48 -4.58
N TYR A 69 -11.65 -4.87 -3.40
CA TYR A 69 -10.53 -4.04 -2.97
C TYR A 69 -10.17 -4.39 -1.52
N PRO A 70 -9.26 -5.36 -1.29
CA PRO A 70 -8.91 -5.82 0.05
C PRO A 70 -8.16 -4.74 0.87
N PRO A 71 -8.11 -4.85 2.21
CA PRO A 71 -7.28 -3.99 3.04
C PRO A 71 -5.81 -4.08 2.64
N ILE A 72 -5.14 -2.95 2.51
CA ILE A 72 -3.67 -2.89 2.43
C ILE A 72 -3.10 -3.21 3.81
N SER A 73 -2.16 -4.14 3.86
CA SER A 73 -1.34 -4.46 5.04
C SER A 73 0.13 -4.25 4.70
N PHE A 74 0.86 -3.51 5.53
CA PHE A 74 2.31 -3.37 5.42
C PHE A 74 3.00 -4.18 6.49
N LYS A 75 4.04 -4.93 6.11
CA LYS A 75 4.95 -5.57 7.06
C LYS A 75 6.29 -4.86 6.96
N ILE A 76 6.68 -4.19 8.03
CA ILE A 76 8.04 -3.64 8.17
C ILE A 76 8.87 -4.72 8.84
N THR A 77 9.76 -5.35 8.07
CA THR A 77 10.74 -6.27 8.61
C THR A 77 12.03 -5.50 8.84
N VAL A 78 12.33 -5.20 10.10
CA VAL A 78 13.65 -4.69 10.48
C VAL A 78 14.60 -5.88 10.47
N LYS A 79 15.31 -6.06 9.35
CA LYS A 79 16.48 -6.91 9.33
C LYS A 79 17.59 -6.13 10.02
N GLY A 80 17.85 -6.42 11.30
CA GLY A 80 19.13 -6.03 11.89
C GLY A 80 20.22 -6.59 10.99
N LEU A 81 21.21 -5.76 10.63
CA LEU A 81 22.43 -6.28 10.01
C LEU A 81 22.93 -7.41 10.94
N GLU A 82 23.28 -8.56 10.35
CA GLU A 82 23.73 -9.74 11.09
C GLU A 82 24.75 -9.34 12.17
N GLU A 83 24.68 -10.02 13.32
CA GLU A 83 25.57 -9.78 14.44
C GLU A 83 27.03 -9.90 13.98
N MET A 84 27.79 -8.78 14.02
CA MET A 84 29.19 -8.76 13.62
C MET A 84 30.07 -8.80 14.86
N ASN A 85 30.81 -9.90 15.02
CA ASN A 85 31.80 -10.06 16.09
C ASN A 85 32.94 -9.06 15.88
N CYS A 86 32.97 -7.98 16.68
CA CYS A 86 34.01 -6.95 16.63
C CYS A 86 34.99 -7.12 17.81
N ARG A 87 36.30 -7.05 17.53
CA ARG A 87 37.35 -6.97 18.55
C ARG A 87 38.41 -5.95 18.15
N ILE A 88 38.87 -5.16 19.11
CA ILE A 88 40.01 -4.25 18.93
C ILE A 88 41.28 -5.04 19.25
N GLU A 89 42.23 -5.06 18.32
CA GLU A 89 43.52 -5.74 18.49
C GLU A 89 44.67 -4.85 18.01
N THR A 90 45.76 -4.85 18.77
CA THR A 90 47.03 -4.21 18.36
C THR A 90 47.81 -5.19 17.50
N ARG A 91 48.38 -4.71 16.39
CA ARG A 91 49.23 -5.47 15.47
C ARG A 91 50.57 -4.77 15.31
N GLU A 92 51.64 -5.55 15.11
CA GLU A 92 52.95 -5.03 14.72
C GLU A 92 52.90 -4.45 13.29
N ALA A 93 53.93 -3.73 12.85
CA ALA A 93 53.98 -3.19 11.50
C ALA A 93 54.04 -4.32 10.45
N PHE A 94 53.15 -4.28 9.46
CA PHE A 94 53.13 -5.22 8.34
C PHE A 94 52.98 -4.51 7.00
N ARG A 95 53.35 -5.20 5.92
CA ARG A 95 53.26 -4.68 4.55
C ARG A 95 51.93 -5.08 3.93
N ILE A 96 51.23 -4.10 3.34
CA ILE A 96 50.02 -4.31 2.54
C ILE A 96 50.37 -4.04 1.07
N VAL A 97 49.89 -4.90 0.16
CA VAL A 97 50.02 -4.72 -1.29
C VAL A 97 48.63 -4.84 -1.90
N GLY A 98 48.25 -3.87 -2.74
CA GLY A 98 46.93 -3.85 -3.37
C GLY A 98 46.74 -2.63 -4.27
N ILE A 99 45.58 -2.57 -4.90
CA ILE A 99 45.18 -1.46 -5.75
C ILE A 99 44.55 -0.40 -4.85
N SER A 100 45.03 0.85 -4.94
CA SER A 100 44.44 1.99 -4.24
C SER A 100 43.51 2.76 -5.16
N THR A 101 42.39 3.24 -4.63
CA THR A 101 41.44 4.08 -5.37
C THR A 101 40.93 5.18 -4.44
N PRO A 102 40.83 6.45 -4.91
CA PRO A 102 40.26 7.52 -4.11
C PRO A 102 38.82 7.21 -3.70
N LEU A 103 38.51 7.38 -2.41
CA LEU A 103 37.16 7.25 -1.91
C LEU A 103 36.46 8.62 -1.90
N HIS A 104 35.20 8.65 -2.31
CA HIS A 104 34.32 9.78 -2.11
C HIS A 104 33.99 9.94 -0.61
N LYS A 105 33.82 11.20 -0.17
CA LYS A 105 33.39 11.52 1.20
C LYS A 105 32.00 10.96 1.53
N GLU A 106 31.13 10.91 0.53
CA GLU A 106 29.81 10.27 0.66
C GLU A 106 29.94 8.77 0.42
N ILE A 107 29.81 7.97 1.48
CA ILE A 107 30.03 6.50 1.46
C ILE A 107 29.17 5.81 0.40
N GLU A 108 27.92 6.26 0.20
CA GLU A 108 26.97 5.66 -0.75
C GLU A 108 27.44 5.75 -2.22
N LYS A 109 28.36 6.69 -2.53
CA LYS A 109 28.94 6.85 -3.88
C LYS A 109 30.09 5.88 -4.13
N ASN A 110 30.67 5.28 -3.10
CA ASN A 110 31.74 4.30 -3.23
C ASN A 110 31.15 2.92 -3.50
N LYS A 111 30.93 2.60 -4.77
CA LYS A 111 30.49 1.26 -5.18
C LYS A 111 31.71 0.35 -5.35
N TRP A 112 31.61 -0.88 -4.86
CA TRP A 112 32.61 -1.89 -5.15
C TRP A 112 32.62 -2.17 -6.66
N PRO A 113 33.80 -2.23 -7.31
CA PRO A 113 33.87 -2.74 -8.67
C PRO A 113 33.33 -4.18 -8.68
N GLN A 114 32.46 -4.47 -9.65
CA GLN A 114 31.93 -5.82 -9.91
C GLN A 114 32.99 -6.67 -10.60
#